data_AF-V4JJC7-F1
#
_entry.id   AF-V4JJC7-F1
#
_cell.length_a   1.000
_cell.length_b   1.000
_cell.length_c   1.000
_cell.angle_alpha   90.00
_cell.angle_beta   90.00
_cell.angle_gamma   90.00
#
_symmetry.space_group_name_H-M   'P 1'
#
loop_
_entity.id
_entity.type
_entity.pdbx_description
1 polymer ?
#
loop_
_entity_poly.entity_id
_entity_poly.type
_entity_poly.pdbx_seq_one_letter_code
_entity_poly.pdbx_strand_id
1 'polypeptide(L)'
;MEGRNGQLALYHHGRHRLSDRKLAALTAVHHFHICRADGATAAERFFGRAHPALFERLLLRVPLPPRPRRRRTRPPKPAYLTPAAA
;
A
#
# COMPACT_ATOMS: atom_id res chain seq x y z
N MET A 1 6.80 20.69 12.39
CA MET A 1 7.47 20.32 11.12
C MET A 1 7.89 18.84 11.08
N GLU A 2 8.31 18.21 12.19
CA GLU A 2 8.79 16.81 12.20
C GLU A 2 7.82 15.75 11.65
N GLY A 3 6.52 15.83 11.96
CA GLY A 3 5.55 14.81 11.52
C GLY A 3 5.36 14.77 10.00
N ARG A 4 5.31 15.93 9.34
CA ARG A 4 5.20 16.04 7.88
C ARG A 4 6.49 15.57 7.20
N ASN A 5 7.64 15.93 7.76
CA ASN A 5 8.93 15.48 7.24
C ASN A 5 9.09 13.96 7.34
N GLY A 6 8.65 13.35 8.46
CA GLY A 6 8.65 11.88 8.60
C GLY A 6 7.72 11.19 7.59
N GLN A 7 6.53 11.73 7.36
CA GLN A 7 5.59 11.20 6.36
C GLN A 7 6.13 11.33 4.92
N LEU A 8 6.71 12.48 4.57
CA LEU A 8 7.34 12.69 3.27
C LEU A 8 8.56 11.77 3.08
N ALA A 9 9.41 11.63 4.10
CA ALA A 9 10.56 10.72 4.05
C ALA A 9 10.11 9.27 3.79
N LEU A 10 9.09 8.78 4.50
CA LEU A 10 8.52 7.45 4.27
C LEU A 10 7.90 7.31 2.87
N TYR A 11 7.19 8.34 2.41
CA TYR A 11 6.58 8.34 1.08
C TYR A 11 7.62 8.25 -0.04
N HIS A 12 8.65 9.09 0.00
CA HIS A 12 9.74 9.07 -0.98
C HIS A 12 10.56 7.79 -0.88
N HIS A 13 10.85 7.32 0.35
CA HIS A 13 11.52 6.04 0.57
C HIS A 13 10.70 4.85 0.04
N GLY A 14 9.38 4.84 0.14
CA GLY A 14 8.54 3.78 -0.42
C GLY A 14 8.45 3.78 -1.97
N ARG A 15 8.80 4.91 -2.61
CA ARG A 15 8.59 5.15 -4.05
C ARG A 15 9.85 5.23 -4.89
N HIS A 16 11.01 5.51 -4.30
CA HIS A 16 12.25 5.70 -5.05
C HIS A 16 12.84 4.42 -5.67
N ARG A 17 12.49 3.22 -5.14
CA ARG A 17 12.96 1.94 -5.68
C ARG A 17 11.82 0.90 -5.71
N LEU A 18 11.75 0.15 -6.80
CA LEU A 18 10.95 -1.07 -6.89
C LEU A 18 11.88 -2.25 -6.61
N SER A 19 11.58 -3.04 -5.57
CA SER A 19 12.23 -4.34 -5.42
C SER A 19 11.79 -5.28 -6.53
N ASP A 20 12.60 -6.28 -6.87
CA ASP A 20 12.27 -7.26 -7.90
C ASP A 20 10.94 -7.95 -7.62
N ARG A 21 10.66 -8.25 -6.34
CA ARG A 21 9.37 -8.78 -5.90
C ARG A 21 8.21 -7.84 -6.23
N LYS A 22 8.36 -6.54 -5.98
CA LYS A 22 7.32 -5.54 -6.25
C LYS A 22 7.15 -5.31 -7.75
N LEU A 23 8.25 -5.29 -8.50
CA LEU A 23 8.23 -5.21 -9.95
C LEU A 23 7.46 -6.39 -10.55
N ALA A 24 7.82 -7.63 -10.19
CA ALA A 24 7.14 -8.83 -10.66
C ALA A 24 5.63 -8.82 -10.35
N ALA A 25 5.25 -8.40 -9.14
CA ALA A 25 3.85 -8.27 -8.76
C ALA A 25 3.10 -7.22 -9.61
N LEU A 26 3.70 -6.03 -9.81
CA LEU A 26 3.11 -4.97 -10.62
C LEU A 26 3.00 -5.36 -12.09
N THR A 27 3.99 -6.05 -12.64
CA THR A 27 3.97 -6.61 -14.00
C THR A 27 2.81 -7.58 -14.17
N ALA A 28 2.60 -8.49 -13.21
CA ALA A 28 1.46 -9.40 -13.24
C ALA A 28 0.12 -8.64 -13.18
N VAL A 29 -0.03 -7.67 -12.27
CA VAL A 29 -1.27 -6.86 -12.20
C VAL A 29 -1.52 -6.12 -13.51
N HIS A 30 -0.48 -5.49 -14.07
CA HIS A 30 -0.56 -4.75 -15.33
C HIS A 30 -1.02 -5.65 -16.48
N HIS A 31 -0.40 -6.82 -16.65
CA HIS A 31 -0.72 -7.73 -17.76
C HIS A 31 -2.16 -8.24 -17.74
N PHE A 32 -2.74 -8.40 -16.56
CA PHE A 32 -4.10 -8.93 -16.39
C PHE A 32 -5.17 -7.82 -16.23
N HIS A 33 -4.79 -6.54 -16.19
CA HIS A 33 -5.74 -5.45 -16.00
C HIS A 33 -5.84 -4.50 -17.20
N ILE A 34 -4.74 -4.23 -17.91
CA ILE A 34 -4.79 -3.31 -19.06
C ILE A 34 -5.43 -4.00 -20.27
N CYS A 35 -6.51 -3.41 -20.77
CA CYS A 35 -7.21 -3.82 -21.98
C CYS A 35 -6.92 -2.86 -23.14
N ARG A 36 -6.91 -3.39 -24.37
CA ARG A 36 -6.90 -2.58 -25.60
C ARG A 36 -8.36 -2.22 -25.99
N ALA A 37 -8.53 -1.44 -27.04
CA ALA A 37 -9.84 -1.08 -27.62
C ALA A 37 -10.73 -2.29 -27.97
N ASP A 38 -10.14 -3.46 -28.23
CA ASP A 38 -10.84 -4.73 -28.47
C ASP A 38 -11.24 -5.47 -27.17
N GLY A 39 -10.92 -4.90 -26.01
CA GLY A 39 -11.22 -5.47 -24.70
C GLY A 39 -10.23 -6.53 -24.20
N ALA A 40 -9.31 -7.01 -25.04
CA ALA A 40 -8.39 -8.09 -24.67
C ALA A 40 -7.22 -7.60 -23.79
N THR A 41 -6.93 -8.34 -22.72
CA THR A 41 -5.78 -8.07 -21.85
C THR A 41 -4.46 -8.52 -22.47
N ALA A 42 -3.33 -8.02 -21.96
CA ALA A 42 -2.02 -8.47 -22.42
C ALA A 42 -1.76 -9.95 -22.10
N ALA A 43 -2.25 -10.43 -20.95
CA ALA A 43 -2.16 -11.83 -20.58
C ALA A 43 -2.92 -12.72 -21.57
N GLU A 44 -4.13 -12.36 -21.96
CA GLU A 44 -4.94 -13.16 -22.88
C GLU A 44 -4.29 -13.31 -24.25
N ARG A 45 -3.65 -12.24 -24.76
CA ARG A 45 -2.89 -12.31 -26.02
C ARG A 45 -1.64 -13.17 -25.88
N PHE A 46 -0.93 -13.06 -24.75
CA PHE A 46 0.29 -13.83 -24.51
C PHE A 46 0.02 -15.33 -24.39
N PHE A 47 -1.07 -15.71 -23.68
CA PHE A 47 -1.42 -17.11 -23.46
C PHE A 47 -2.40 -17.67 -24.51
N GLY A 48 -2.95 -16.84 -25.38
CA GLY A 48 -3.92 -17.25 -26.41
C GLY A 48 -5.27 -17.72 -25.85
N ARG A 49 -5.63 -17.32 -24.63
CA ARG A 49 -6.89 -17.74 -23.96
C ARG A 49 -7.39 -16.69 -22.99
N ALA A 50 -8.71 -16.66 -22.79
CA ALA A 50 -9.33 -15.86 -21.74
C ALA A 50 -8.88 -16.31 -20.34
N HIS A 51 -8.78 -15.37 -19.41
CA HIS A 51 -8.49 -15.64 -18.01
C HIS A 51 -9.59 -15.07 -17.11
N PRO A 52 -9.94 -15.74 -16.00
CA PRO A 52 -10.79 -15.12 -15.00
C PRO A 52 -10.09 -13.90 -14.40
N ALA A 53 -10.87 -12.91 -13.98
CA ALA A 53 -10.37 -11.68 -13.38
C ALA A 53 -9.35 -11.99 -12.27
N LEU A 54 -8.10 -11.57 -12.50
CA LEU A 54 -6.98 -11.90 -11.60
C LEU A 54 -7.22 -11.36 -10.19
N PHE A 55 -7.76 -10.15 -10.08
CA PHE A 55 -8.00 -9.51 -8.79
C PHE A 55 -9.03 -10.27 -7.94
N GLU A 56 -10.18 -10.64 -8.54
CA GLU A 56 -11.21 -11.45 -7.88
C GLU A 56 -10.66 -12.78 -7.37
N ARG A 57 -9.87 -13.47 -8.21
CA ARG A 57 -9.23 -14.73 -7.81
C ARG A 57 -8.21 -14.52 -6.69
N LEU A 58 -7.49 -13.40 -6.69
CA LEU A 58 -6.50 -13.08 -5.67
C LEU A 58 -7.18 -12.81 -4.32
N LEU A 59 -8.29 -12.06 -4.32
CA LEU A 59 -9.07 -11.76 -3.11
C LEU A 59 -9.56 -13.02 -2.39
N LEU A 60 -9.90 -14.08 -3.12
CA LEU A 60 -10.31 -15.36 -2.54
C LEU A 60 -9.16 -16.12 -1.85
N ARG A 61 -7.90 -15.76 -2.11
CA ARG A 61 -6.72 -16.49 -1.65
C ARG A 61 -5.85 -15.70 -0.67
N VAL A 62 -5.92 -14.37 -0.70
CA VAL A 62 -5.11 -13.51 0.15
C VAL A 62 -5.72 -13.43 1.55
N PRO A 63 -4.98 -13.78 2.62
CA PRO A 63 -5.47 -13.60 3.97
C PRO A 63 -5.70 -12.10 4.25
N LEU A 64 -6.74 -11.80 5.02
CA LEU A 64 -7.03 -10.43 5.40
C LEU A 64 -5.83 -9.82 6.17
N PRO A 65 -5.50 -8.54 5.93
CA PRO A 65 -4.44 -7.88 6.66
C PRO A 65 -4.77 -7.85 8.16
N PRO A 66 -3.74 -7.81 9.03
CA PRO A 66 -3.96 -7.71 10.47
C PRO A 66 -4.75 -6.44 10.80
N ARG A 67 -5.54 -6.52 11.88
CA ARG A 67 -6.33 -5.36 12.35
C ARG A 67 -5.41 -4.16 12.62
N PRO A 68 -5.85 -2.92 12.32
CA PRO A 68 -5.10 -1.72 12.65
C PRO A 68 -4.70 -1.69 14.12
N ARG A 69 -3.52 -1.15 14.41
CA ARG A 69 -3.03 -1.03 15.79
C ARG A 69 -4.00 -0.17 16.60
N ARG A 70 -4.47 -0.68 17.75
CA ARG A 70 -5.26 0.13 18.68
C ARG A 70 -4.41 1.32 19.15
N ARG A 71 -5.00 2.52 19.12
CA ARG A 71 -4.36 3.72 19.64
C ARG A 71 -4.08 3.52 21.12
N ARG A 72 -2.82 3.64 21.53
CA ARG A 72 -2.44 3.64 22.95
C ARG A 72 -3.02 4.89 23.62
N THR A 73 -3.55 4.73 24.83
CA THR A 73 -3.88 5.87 25.68
C THR A 73 -2.60 6.66 25.93
N ARG A 74 -2.63 7.95 25.62
CA ARG A 74 -1.49 8.82 25.90
C ARG A 74 -1.51 9.13 27.41
N PRO A 75 -0.39 8.99 28.14
CA PRO A 75 -0.33 9.45 29.52
C PRO A 75 -0.64 10.95 29.58
N PRO A 76 -1.26 11.44 30.66
CA PRO A 76 -1.50 12.86 30.84
C PRO A 76 -0.17 13.61 30.75
N LYS A 77 -0.17 14.75 30.03
CA LYS A 77 1.01 15.61 29.97
C LYS A 77 1.23 16.18 31.38
N PRO A 78 2.42 16.05 31.99
CA PRO A 78 2.67 16.65 33.29
C PRO A 78 2.47 18.17 33.18
N ALA A 79 1.90 18.77 34.24
CA ALA A 79 1.78 20.20 34.35
C ALA A 79 3.18 20.80 34.53
N TYR A 80 3.79 21.22 33.42
CA TYR A 80 4.89 22.15 33.48
C TYR A 80 4.28 23.51 33.82
N LEU A 81 4.84 24.20 34.81
CA LEU A 81 4.41 25.48 35.42
C LEU A 81 3.67 25.30 36.75
N THR A 82 4.44 25.20 37.83
CA THR A 82 4.08 25.85 39.09
C THR A 82 4.47 27.33 38.95
N PRO A 83 3.57 28.30 39.14
CA PRO A 83 4.00 29.68 39.29
C PRO A 83 4.89 29.77 40.54
N ALA A 84 6.12 30.26 40.38
CA ALA A 84 6.97 30.60 41.50
C ALA A 84 6.27 31.71 42.30
N ALA A 85 6.01 31.46 43.58
CA ALA A 85 5.35 32.42 44.45
C ALA A 85 6.32 33.57 44.81
N ALA A 86 5.82 34.79 44.59
CA ALA A 86 6.20 36.11 45.13
C ALA A 86 7.67 36.54 45.09
#